data_AF-A0A2G8KD46-F1
#
_entry.id   AF-A0A2G8KD46-F1
#
_cell.length_a   1.000
_cell.length_b   1.000
_cell.length_c   1.000
_cell.angle_alpha   90.00
_cell.angle_beta   90.00
_cell.angle_gamma   90.00
#
_symmetry.space_group_name_H-M   'P 1'
#
loop_
_entity.id
_entity.type
_entity.pdbx_description
1 polymer ?
#
loop_
_entity_poly.entity_id
_entity_poly.type
_entity_poly.pdbx_seq_one_letter_code
_entity_poly.pdbx_strand_id
1 'polypeptide(L)'
;MSKRASEIIIRNTFKPHERTNMNKPFALRDRVSLRRTKQGGKNNNIKTYVRPNARLFYIAASCISEMAVLMSCWKENEYSDAHCSNELQIFNKCVAEAAAERREIAQAEKHGTSVGTQMTSKQVTNILKKYPQPR
;
A
#
# COMPACT_ATOMS: atom_id res chain seq x y z
N MET A 1 40.45 -19.53 26.78
CA MET A 1 39.75 -20.05 25.57
C MET A 1 38.52 -20.78 26.09
N SER A 2 37.26 -20.53 25.77
CA SER A 2 36.57 -19.93 24.62
C SER A 2 35.23 -19.39 25.17
N LYS A 3 35.05 -18.07 25.27
CA LYS A 3 34.19 -17.24 24.39
C LYS A 3 32.84 -17.89 24.01
N ARG A 4 31.77 -17.22 24.48
CA ARG A 4 30.60 -16.81 23.68
C ARG A 4 29.86 -17.92 22.93
N ALA A 5 28.81 -18.50 23.51
CA ALA A 5 27.75 -19.11 22.69
C ALA A 5 26.41 -19.38 23.42
N SER A 6 26.04 -18.64 24.46
CA SER A 6 24.74 -18.89 25.14
C SER A 6 24.00 -17.64 25.57
N GLU A 7 24.20 -16.52 24.87
CA GLU A 7 23.34 -15.34 24.95
C GLU A 7 22.85 -14.98 23.56
N ILE A 8 21.83 -15.70 23.10
CA ILE A 8 20.89 -15.16 22.13
C ILE A 8 19.51 -15.34 22.73
N ILE A 9 19.29 -14.68 23.87
CA ILE A 9 17.95 -14.30 24.28
C ILE A 9 17.50 -13.29 23.23
N ILE A 10 16.65 -13.73 22.30
CA ILE A 10 15.91 -12.83 21.42
C ILE A 10 15.01 -12.00 22.33
N ARG A 11 15.53 -10.90 22.88
CA ARG A 11 14.70 -9.81 23.42
C ARG A 11 14.07 -9.12 22.23
N ASN A 12 13.06 -9.76 21.64
CA ASN A 12 12.13 -9.09 20.77
C ASN A 12 11.28 -8.20 21.68
N THR A 13 11.80 -7.01 22.02
CA THR A 13 10.99 -5.96 22.64
C THR A 13 10.06 -5.44 21.55
N PHE A 14 9.00 -6.20 21.28
CA PHE A 14 7.82 -5.68 20.61
C PHE A 14 7.30 -4.56 21.51
N LYS A 15 7.67 -3.33 21.18
CA LYS A 15 7.16 -2.14 21.87
C LYS A 15 5.67 -2.08 21.51
N PRO A 16 4.73 -2.29 22.45
CA PRO A 16 3.33 -2.12 22.13
C PRO A 16 3.14 -0.68 21.67
N HIS A 17 2.49 -0.50 20.52
CA HIS A 17 2.09 0.81 20.05
C HIS A 17 1.17 1.40 21.13
N GLU A 18 1.59 2.44 21.83
CA GLU A 18 0.71 3.20 22.71
C GLU A 18 -0.53 3.56 21.89
N ARG A 19 -1.70 3.06 22.29
CA ARG A 19 -2.97 3.53 21.74
C ARG A 19 -3.11 4.97 22.19
N THR A 20 -2.70 5.91 21.35
CA THR A 20 -3.07 7.31 21.52
C THR A 20 -4.60 7.35 21.64
N ASN A 21 -5.07 7.89 22.76
CA ASN A 21 -6.50 8.02 23.05
C ASN A 21 -7.18 8.81 21.91
N MET A 22 -7.97 8.10 21.09
CA MET A 22 -8.68 8.63 19.94
C MET A 22 -9.79 9.64 20.32
N ASN A 23 -10.12 9.77 21.61
CA ASN A 23 -11.12 10.70 22.11
C ASN A 23 -10.56 12.08 22.48
N LYS A 24 -9.25 12.33 22.30
CA LYS A 24 -8.74 13.70 22.45
C LYS A 24 -9.19 14.54 21.24
N PRO A 25 -9.87 15.68 21.44
CA PRO A 25 -10.28 16.53 20.33
C PRO A 25 -9.03 17.06 19.60
N PHE A 26 -8.97 16.85 18.28
CA PHE A 26 -7.96 17.47 17.42
C PHE A 26 -8.25 18.97 17.28
N ALA A 27 -7.84 19.77 18.26
CA ALA A 27 -7.96 21.23 18.19
C ALA A 27 -6.73 21.85 17.48
N LEU A 28 -6.96 22.47 16.32
CA LEU A 28 -5.92 23.24 15.60
C LEU A 28 -5.40 24.45 16.40
N ARG A 29 -6.22 24.96 17.33
CA ARG A 29 -5.96 26.17 18.12
C ARG A 29 -4.65 26.09 18.91
N ASP A 30 -4.31 24.89 19.37
CA ASP A 30 -3.16 24.67 20.26
C ASP A 30 -1.85 24.38 19.52
N ARG A 31 -1.88 24.26 18.18
CA ARG A 31 -0.73 23.83 17.37
C ARG A 31 -0.23 24.84 16.35
N VAL A 32 -0.90 25.97 16.17
CA VAL A 32 -0.47 27.02 15.24
C VAL A 32 0.36 28.05 15.98
N SER A 33 1.67 28.10 15.71
CA SER A 33 2.53 29.19 16.20
C SER A 33 2.22 30.48 15.43
N LEU A 34 1.62 31.47 16.09
CA LEU A 34 1.30 32.77 15.48
C LEU A 34 2.53 33.66 15.18
N ARG A 35 3.75 33.24 15.56
CA ARG A 35 4.98 33.99 15.24
C ARG A 35 5.46 33.68 13.82
N ARG A 36 5.48 34.71 12.96
CA ARG A 36 6.05 34.68 11.60
C ARG A 36 7.55 34.35 11.64
N THR A 37 7.91 33.09 11.40
CA THR A 37 9.25 32.74 10.93
C THR A 37 9.31 32.95 9.41
N LYS A 38 10.41 33.53 8.93
CA LYS A 38 10.56 34.04 7.56
C LYS A 38 10.75 32.96 6.48
N GLN A 39 10.35 31.71 6.72
CA GLN A 39 10.62 30.60 5.79
C GLN A 39 9.43 29.63 5.66
N GLY A 40 8.82 29.62 4.48
CA GLY A 40 8.40 28.39 3.79
C GLY A 40 7.32 27.49 4.41
N GLY A 41 6.48 27.97 5.34
CA GLY A 41 5.38 27.17 5.90
C GLY A 41 4.22 26.99 4.91
N LYS A 42 3.75 25.75 4.72
CA LYS A 42 2.50 25.47 3.98
C LYS A 42 1.32 26.07 4.74
N ASN A 43 0.43 26.77 4.06
CA ASN A 43 -0.83 27.22 4.65
C ASN A 43 -1.79 26.03 4.86
N ASN A 44 -2.66 26.12 5.87
CA ASN A 44 -3.62 25.07 6.22
C ASN A 44 -4.89 25.11 5.36
N ASN A 45 -4.91 25.90 4.29
CA ASN A 45 -6.08 26.04 3.44
C ASN A 45 -6.30 24.77 2.60
N ILE A 46 -7.57 24.35 2.47
CA ILE A 46 -7.88 23.20 1.64
C ILE A 46 -7.62 23.57 0.18
N LYS A 47 -6.94 22.66 -0.53
CA LYS A 47 -6.67 22.82 -1.95
C LYS A 47 -7.92 22.48 -2.75
N THR A 48 -8.11 23.18 -3.87
CA THR A 48 -9.21 22.93 -4.82
C THR A 48 -9.04 21.66 -5.67
N TYR A 49 -8.00 20.88 -5.40
CA TYR A 49 -7.73 19.61 -6.06
C TYR A 49 -7.33 18.55 -5.05
N VAL A 50 -7.73 17.32 -5.32
CA VAL A 50 -7.24 16.15 -4.59
C VAL A 50 -6.13 15.52 -5.43
N ARG A 51 -5.07 15.04 -4.78
CA ARG A 51 -4.09 14.22 -5.49
C ARG A 51 -4.80 12.98 -6.02
N PRO A 52 -4.51 12.54 -7.27
CA PRO A 52 -4.99 11.25 -7.72
C PRO A 52 -4.60 10.22 -6.67
N ASN A 53 -5.52 9.32 -6.37
CA ASN A 53 -5.21 8.16 -5.55
C ASN A 53 -4.18 7.39 -6.36
N ALA A 54 -2.90 7.65 -6.10
CA ALA A 54 -1.88 6.68 -6.33
C ALA A 54 -2.28 5.55 -5.39
N ARG A 55 -3.12 4.64 -5.89
CA ARG A 55 -2.85 3.24 -5.64
C ARG A 55 -1.40 3.11 -6.10
N LEU A 56 -0.49 3.35 -5.16
CA LEU A 56 0.68 2.52 -5.04
C LEU A 56 0.09 1.15 -5.27
N PHE A 57 0.26 0.65 -6.50
CA PHE A 57 0.22 -0.76 -6.77
C PHE A 57 1.22 -1.27 -5.76
N TYR A 58 0.74 -1.52 -4.55
CA TYR A 58 1.49 -2.19 -3.54
C TYR A 58 1.87 -3.44 -4.31
N ILE A 59 3.16 -3.64 -4.48
CA ILE A 59 3.72 -4.80 -5.15
C ILE A 59 3.46 -5.97 -4.18
N ALA A 60 2.19 -6.19 -3.84
CA ALA A 60 1.69 -7.43 -3.32
C ALA A 60 1.97 -8.37 -4.48
N ALA A 61 3.03 -9.16 -4.33
CA ALA A 61 3.33 -10.18 -5.30
C ALA A 61 2.09 -11.07 -5.38
N SER A 62 1.42 -11.03 -6.53
CA SER A 62 0.36 -11.96 -6.86
C SER A 62 0.97 -13.37 -6.93
N CYS A 63 0.25 -14.38 -6.47
CA CYS A 63 0.65 -15.79 -6.59
C CYS A 63 1.82 -16.26 -5.69
N ILE A 64 1.98 -15.65 -4.51
CA ILE A 64 3.05 -16.07 -3.55
C ILE A 64 2.86 -17.52 -3.08
N SER A 65 1.62 -17.96 -2.86
CA SER A 65 1.29 -19.32 -2.41
C SER A 65 1.72 -20.39 -3.40
N GLU A 66 1.38 -20.17 -4.67
CA GLU A 66 1.66 -21.05 -5.79
C GLU A 66 3.17 -21.06 -6.07
N MET A 67 3.82 -19.91 -5.95
CA MET A 67 5.27 -19.80 -6.04
C MET A 67 5.95 -20.61 -4.95
N ALA A 68 5.46 -20.57 -3.70
CA ALA A 68 6.04 -21.34 -2.60
C ALA A 68 5.95 -22.86 -2.85
N VAL A 69 4.83 -23.35 -3.38
CA VAL A 69 4.64 -24.78 -3.73
C VAL A 69 5.53 -25.21 -4.89
N LEU A 70 5.66 -24.37 -5.93
CA LEU A 70 6.58 -24.63 -7.03
C LEU A 70 8.03 -24.69 -6.54
N MET A 71 8.43 -23.77 -5.64
CA MET A 71 9.77 -23.78 -5.06
C MET A 71 10.03 -25.04 -4.21
N SER A 72 9.02 -25.56 -3.50
CA SER A 72 9.19 -26.83 -2.77
C SER A 72 9.37 -28.02 -3.71
N CYS A 73 8.58 -28.10 -4.78
CA CYS A 73 8.73 -29.19 -5.75
C CYS A 73 10.10 -29.15 -6.44
N TRP A 74 10.55 -27.96 -6.86
CA TRP A 74 11.87 -27.79 -7.45
C TRP A 74 13.00 -28.21 -6.51
N LYS A 75 12.88 -27.90 -5.22
CA LYS A 75 13.90 -28.29 -4.23
C LYS A 75 14.06 -29.80 -4.10
N GLU A 76 12.98 -30.56 -4.26
CA GLU A 76 12.98 -32.03 -4.16
C GLU A 76 13.43 -32.70 -5.46
N ASN A 77 13.23 -32.06 -6.60
CA ASN A 77 13.44 -32.65 -7.93
C ASN A 77 14.51 -31.92 -8.76
N GLU A 78 15.55 -31.39 -8.10
CA GLU A 78 16.71 -30.74 -8.75
C GLU A 78 16.34 -29.60 -9.72
N TYR A 79 15.26 -28.88 -9.43
CA TYR A 79 14.74 -27.79 -10.27
C TYR A 79 14.33 -28.22 -11.69
N SER A 80 13.95 -29.49 -11.86
CA SER A 80 13.42 -30.00 -13.13
C SER A 80 11.96 -29.60 -13.34
N ASP A 81 11.70 -28.78 -14.35
CA ASP A 81 10.34 -28.37 -14.74
C ASP A 81 9.48 -29.55 -15.22
N ALA A 82 10.10 -30.61 -15.73
CA ALA A 82 9.39 -31.82 -16.16
C ALA A 82 8.76 -32.57 -14.99
N HIS A 83 9.42 -32.57 -13.82
CA HIS A 83 8.90 -33.21 -12.60
C HIS A 83 7.85 -32.34 -11.89
N CYS A 84 7.95 -31.01 -12.01
CA CYS A 84 7.05 -30.05 -11.37
C CYS A 84 6.04 -29.42 -12.33
N SER A 85 5.66 -30.15 -13.39
CA SER A 85 4.81 -29.60 -14.45
C SER A 85 3.43 -29.16 -13.96
N ASN A 86 2.90 -29.84 -12.93
CA ASN A 86 1.58 -29.55 -12.38
C ASN A 86 1.59 -28.25 -11.58
N GLU A 87 2.58 -28.09 -10.71
CA GLU A 87 2.82 -26.92 -9.88
C GLU A 87 3.11 -25.70 -10.76
N LEU A 88 3.87 -25.90 -11.84
CA LEU A 88 4.17 -24.87 -12.82
C LEU A 88 2.91 -24.43 -13.58
N GLN A 89 2.03 -25.36 -13.96
CA GLN A 89 0.75 -25.01 -14.58
C GLN A 89 -0.16 -24.20 -13.65
N ILE A 90 -0.23 -24.57 -12.37
CA ILE A 90 -1.02 -23.86 -11.36
C ILE A 90 -0.48 -22.44 -11.17
N PHE A 91 0.84 -22.29 -11.03
CA PHE A 91 1.49 -20.98 -10.93
C PHE A 91 1.20 -20.12 -12.17
N ASN A 92 1.35 -20.67 -13.37
CA ASN A 92 1.11 -19.93 -14.61
C ASN A 92 -0.35 -19.50 -14.79
N LYS A 93 -1.31 -20.31 -14.33
CA LYS A 93 -2.73 -19.93 -14.31
C LYS A 93 -2.96 -18.72 -13.42
N CYS A 94 -2.44 -18.74 -12.19
CA CYS A 94 -2.54 -17.59 -11.29
C CYS A 94 -1.89 -16.33 -11.89
N VAL A 95 -0.72 -16.47 -12.52
CA VAL A 95 -0.04 -15.33 -13.17
C VAL A 95 -0.86 -14.75 -14.32
N ALA A 96 -1.49 -15.61 -15.13
CA ALA A 96 -2.35 -15.19 -16.24
C ALA A 96 -3.59 -14.45 -15.74
N GLU A 97 -4.26 -14.97 -14.71
CA GLU A 97 -5.42 -14.33 -14.09
C GLU A 97 -5.05 -12.98 -13.46
N ALA A 98 -3.97 -12.93 -12.69
CA ALA A 98 -3.49 -11.68 -12.09
C ALA A 98 -3.07 -10.65 -13.16
N ALA A 99 -2.54 -11.09 -14.31
CA ALA A 99 -2.24 -10.21 -15.42
C ALA A 99 -3.51 -9.67 -16.10
N ALA A 100 -4.55 -10.51 -16.22
CA ALA A 100 -5.86 -10.10 -16.74
C ALA A 100 -6.51 -9.05 -15.82
N GLU A 101 -6.57 -9.33 -14.51
CA GLU A 101 -7.13 -8.39 -13.52
C GLU A 101 -6.39 -7.04 -13.54
N ARG A 102 -5.05 -7.04 -13.62
CA ARG A 102 -4.27 -5.79 -13.76
C ARG A 102 -4.64 -5.00 -15.02
N ARG A 103 -4.89 -5.69 -16.14
CA ARG A 103 -5.32 -5.04 -17.39
C ARG A 103 -6.72 -4.46 -17.26
N GLU A 104 -7.63 -5.19 -16.62
CA GLU A 104 -9.01 -4.73 -16.38
C GLU A 104 -9.04 -3.51 -15.46
N ILE A 105 -8.28 -3.52 -14.36
CA ILE A 105 -8.13 -2.36 -13.47
C ILE A 105 -7.55 -1.17 -14.25
N ALA A 106 -6.49 -1.39 -15.03
CA ALA A 106 -5.90 -0.32 -15.84
C ALA A 106 -6.88 0.24 -16.89
N GLN A 107 -7.75 -0.60 -17.47
CA GLN A 107 -8.81 -0.15 -18.37
C GLN A 107 -9.91 0.61 -17.63
N ALA A 108 -10.37 0.12 -16.48
CA ALA A 108 -11.36 0.79 -15.64
C ALA A 108 -10.87 2.18 -15.19
N GLU A 109 -9.59 2.31 -14.84
CA GLU A 109 -8.96 3.59 -14.52
C GLU A 109 -8.95 4.56 -15.72
N LYS A 110 -8.67 4.06 -16.94
CA LYS A 110 -8.74 4.87 -18.17
C LYS A 110 -10.16 5.36 -18.45
N HIS A 111 -11.16 4.49 -18.28
CA HIS A 111 -12.57 4.82 -18.49
C HIS A 111 -13.17 5.66 -17.37
N GLY A 112 -12.44 5.89 -16.27
CA GLY A 112 -12.86 6.77 -15.18
C GLY A 112 -14.03 6.21 -14.38
N THR A 113 -14.29 4.91 -14.48
CA THR A 113 -15.33 4.21 -13.74
C THR A 113 -14.89 4.09 -12.29
N SER A 114 -15.68 4.61 -11.35
CA SER A 114 -15.40 4.46 -9.92
C SER A 114 -15.58 3.00 -9.53
N VAL A 115 -14.49 2.32 -9.16
CA VAL A 115 -14.55 0.99 -8.59
C VAL A 115 -14.93 1.13 -7.10
N GLY A 116 -16.22 0.94 -6.79
CA GLY A 116 -16.76 0.96 -5.43
C GLY A 116 -17.44 2.28 -5.01
N THR A 117 -17.66 2.45 -3.71
CA THR A 117 -18.43 3.57 -3.10
C THR A 117 -17.70 4.92 -3.11
N GLN A 118 -16.46 4.99 -3.60
CA GLN A 118 -15.63 6.19 -3.57
C GLN A 118 -15.56 6.87 -4.94
N MET A 119 -15.77 8.18 -4.98
CA MET A 119 -15.66 8.98 -6.21
C MET A 119 -14.22 9.01 -6.73
N THR A 120 -14.05 9.12 -8.04
CA THR A 120 -12.71 9.28 -8.63
C THR A 120 -12.11 10.64 -8.27
N SER A 121 -10.79 10.71 -8.16
CA SER A 121 -10.07 11.97 -7.86
C SER A 121 -10.41 13.12 -8.82
N LYS A 122 -10.68 12.79 -10.09
CA LYS A 122 -11.14 13.74 -11.12
C LYS A 122 -12.54 14.29 -10.80
N GLN A 123 -13.47 13.41 -10.43
CA GLN A 123 -14.83 13.81 -10.03
C GLN A 123 -14.80 14.72 -8.80
N VAL A 124 -14.04 14.34 -7.76
CA VAL A 124 -13.91 15.15 -6.54
C VAL A 124 -13.27 16.50 -6.85
N THR A 125 -12.21 16.53 -7.66
CA THR A 125 -11.56 17.79 -8.07
C THR A 125 -12.50 18.71 -8.83
N ASN A 126 -13.38 18.16 -9.69
CA ASN A 126 -14.38 18.97 -10.39
C ASN A 126 -15.40 19.60 -9.42
N ILE A 127 -15.78 18.89 -8.37
CA ILE A 127 -16.68 19.42 -7.32
C ILE A 127 -15.97 20.52 -6.52
N LEU A 128 -14.73 20.27 -6.07
CA LEU A 128 -13.95 21.24 -5.30
C LEU A 128 -13.64 22.52 -6.08
N LYS A 129 -13.53 22.44 -7.41
CA LYS A 129 -13.38 23.63 -8.27
C LYS A 129 -14.65 24.47 -8.35
N LYS A 130 -15.83 23.86 -8.30
CA LYS A 130 -17.11 24.58 -8.33
C LYS A 130 -17.40 25.31 -7.01
N TYR A 131 -16.92 24.77 -5.89
CA TYR A 131 -17.15 25.32 -4.55
C TYR A 131 -15.82 25.54 -3.79
N PRO A 132 -15.03 26.56 -4.16
CA PRO A 132 -13.78 26.86 -3.49
C PRO A 132 -14.01 27.46 -2.09
N GLN A 133 -13.06 27.23 -1.17
CA GLN A 133 -13.11 27.86 0.14
C GLN A 133 -12.97 29.38 0.02
N PRO A 134 -13.83 30.17 0.69
CA PRO A 134 -13.62 31.61 0.84
C PRO A 134 -12.34 31.84 1.66
N ARG A 135 -11.58 32.87 1.29
CA ARG A 135 -10.33 33.26 1.98
C ARG A 135 -10.59 34.16 3.17
#